data_AF-A0A3B9NB46-F1
#
_entry.id   AF-A0A3B9NB46-F1
#
_cell.length_a   1.000
_cell.length_b   1.000
_cell.length_c   1.000
_cell.angle_alpha   90.00
_cell.angle_beta   90.00
_cell.angle_gamma   90.00
#
_symmetry.space_group_name_H-M   'P 1'
#
loop_
_entity.id
_entity.type
_entity.pdbx_description
1 polymer ?
#
loop_
_entity_poly.entity_id
_entity_poly.type
_entity_poly.pdbx_seq_one_letter_code
_entity_poly.pdbx_strand_id
1 'polypeptide(L)'
;RIEQDNWINNLLQRVSNSSDQNKISVCLLDTGVNRGNPLLTPHIEEHYLSTVFADGHVADKTDMRSGHGTPMAGLILYGDLSEVFGNNHPVNIPFKFESVRVIDHNKPHDLLNYGFVTIDAVSNAEIMNPDHKRAICIAVTSNDNQHLGKPSLWSATIDMLSFGTEDINERNLFIISSGNLADEIRNEYPLINDDHSINDPAQAFNAITVGAYTLKDQLDFNLFPEAEILANRGAMSPCNTTSSIWANEWPRKPDIVMEGGNQAIQQGAVLSPDSLQLLSTSCGKTLNMLTAFGDTSAATALASRFAAQLYIQYPHFRPETIRALMVHSANWTPAMLGNRNLGDLSFGQKVKLIQTVGYGVPNLQRAVHSASNSLTLICEAELKPYKYEESRVKTDQFHLYNLPWPVEALAELYNTPVQLTVTLSYFVEPNPGNKRYAKANNYMSHALRFKMNDTNESPDAFAGRISAEMREDDYQNEGRERNWKLGEDLRNKGSIHKDIWEGNAADLATRNILAIYPTTGWWKTRRKVERYNKTIRYSLIISISSPNSDIDIYTPVKNLIETKVAIPVEIRV
;
A
#
# COMPACT_ATOMS: atom_id res chain seq x y z
N ARG A 1 16.39 -28.40 18.77
CA ARG A 1 15.09 -28.87 19.32
C ARG A 1 14.83 -28.29 20.70
N ILE A 2 15.57 -28.67 21.76
CA ILE A 2 15.38 -28.12 23.12
C ILE A 2 15.42 -26.58 23.12
N GLU A 3 16.37 -26.00 22.37
CA GLU A 3 16.50 -24.54 22.25
C GLU A 3 15.30 -23.88 21.55
N GLN A 4 14.83 -24.45 20.44
CA GLN A 4 13.62 -23.97 19.73
C GLN A 4 12.36 -24.11 20.60
N ASP A 5 12.19 -25.25 21.28
CA ASP A 5 11.07 -25.48 22.18
C ASP A 5 11.08 -24.48 23.34
N ASN A 6 12.26 -24.13 23.87
CA ASN A 6 12.43 -23.10 24.89
C ASN A 6 12.02 -21.71 24.37
N TRP A 7 12.42 -21.32 23.15
CA TRP A 7 12.00 -20.05 22.55
C TRP A 7 10.49 -19.96 22.34
N ILE A 8 9.88 -21.04 21.83
CA ILE A 8 8.43 -21.12 21.64
C ILE A 8 7.71 -21.03 22.99
N ASN A 9 8.10 -21.83 23.97
CA ASN A 9 7.49 -21.82 25.30
C ASN A 9 7.64 -20.46 25.99
N ASN A 10 8.79 -19.80 25.84
CA ASN A 10 9.00 -18.44 26.34
C ASN A 10 8.02 -17.44 25.69
N LEU A 11 7.90 -17.47 24.36
CA LEU A 11 6.97 -16.58 23.64
C LEU A 11 5.51 -16.84 24.05
N LEU A 12 5.11 -18.10 24.20
CA LEU A 12 3.76 -18.48 24.65
C LEU A 12 3.42 -17.93 26.04
N GLN A 13 4.40 -17.73 26.92
CA GLN A 13 4.17 -17.14 28.25
C GLN A 13 3.94 -15.63 28.23
N ARG A 14 4.32 -14.95 27.14
CA ARG A 14 4.24 -13.48 27.03
C ARG A 14 3.38 -12.99 25.87
N VAL A 15 2.76 -13.90 25.12
CA VAL A 15 1.78 -13.55 24.09
C VAL A 15 0.39 -13.48 24.70
N SER A 16 -0.32 -12.39 24.43
CA SER A 16 -1.74 -12.22 24.77
C SER A 16 -2.57 -12.07 23.50
N ASN A 17 -3.81 -12.57 23.55
CA ASN A 17 -4.79 -12.40 22.49
C ASN A 17 -5.86 -11.41 22.96
N SER A 18 -6.01 -10.29 22.26
CA SER A 18 -7.08 -9.30 22.48
C SER A 18 -7.95 -9.10 21.24
N SER A 19 -7.88 -10.05 20.29
CA SER A 19 -8.60 -9.98 19.02
C SER A 19 -10.12 -9.85 19.17
N ASP A 20 -10.73 -10.45 20.20
CA ASP A 20 -12.17 -10.35 20.45
C ASP A 20 -12.65 -8.94 20.83
N GLN A 21 -11.72 -8.06 21.19
CA GLN A 21 -12.05 -6.67 21.55
C GLN A 21 -12.25 -5.79 20.31
N ASN A 22 -11.87 -6.28 19.12
CA ASN A 22 -11.84 -5.49 17.89
C ASN A 22 -12.52 -6.22 16.74
N LYS A 23 -13.25 -5.49 15.91
CA LYS A 23 -13.85 -6.02 14.67
C LYS A 23 -12.89 -5.91 13.48
N ILE A 24 -11.64 -6.34 13.67
CA ILE A 24 -10.57 -6.22 12.67
C ILE A 24 -10.00 -7.62 12.39
N SER A 25 -9.85 -7.95 11.11
CA SER A 25 -9.26 -9.21 10.66
C SER A 25 -8.12 -8.98 9.65
N VAL A 26 -7.15 -9.90 9.64
CA VAL A 26 -6.30 -10.14 8.48
C VAL A 26 -6.76 -11.44 7.84
N CYS A 27 -7.15 -11.39 6.56
CA CYS A 27 -7.58 -12.57 5.81
C CYS A 27 -6.53 -12.96 4.77
N LEU A 28 -5.94 -14.15 4.93
CA LEU A 28 -4.92 -14.67 4.02
C LEU A 28 -5.55 -15.57 2.94
N LEU A 29 -5.42 -15.15 1.68
CA LEU A 29 -5.78 -15.96 0.50
C LEU A 29 -4.52 -16.65 -0.03
N ASP A 30 -4.32 -17.92 0.31
CA ASP A 30 -3.07 -18.64 0.00
C ASP A 30 -3.28 -20.17 -0.16
N THR A 31 -2.26 -20.97 0.12
CA THR A 31 -2.19 -22.44 0.11
C THR A 31 -2.91 -23.11 1.29
N GLY A 32 -3.43 -22.31 2.23
CA GLY A 32 -3.99 -22.77 3.51
C GLY A 32 -3.04 -22.53 4.67
N VAL A 33 -3.46 -22.84 5.89
CA VAL A 33 -2.66 -22.62 7.12
C VAL A 33 -2.72 -23.83 8.03
N ASN A 34 -1.56 -24.38 8.39
CA ASN A 34 -1.51 -25.44 9.37
C ASN A 34 -1.56 -24.87 10.80
N ARG A 35 -2.75 -24.90 11.40
CA ARG A 35 -3.00 -24.48 12.78
C ARG A 35 -2.20 -25.28 13.82
N GLY A 36 -1.72 -26.48 13.50
CA GLY A 36 -1.02 -27.38 14.43
C GLY A 36 0.31 -26.83 14.97
N ASN A 37 0.81 -25.71 14.44
CA ASN A 37 1.94 -25.01 15.02
C ASN A 37 1.57 -24.41 16.40
N PRO A 38 2.37 -24.60 17.47
CA PRO A 38 2.05 -24.11 18.81
C PRO A 38 1.87 -22.59 18.89
N LEU A 39 2.55 -21.81 18.04
CA LEU A 39 2.39 -20.35 17.98
C LEU A 39 1.15 -19.92 17.19
N LEU A 40 0.48 -20.82 16.45
CA LEU A 40 -0.72 -20.49 15.69
C LEU A 40 -2.00 -20.96 16.38
N THR A 41 -1.93 -22.14 17.02
CA THR A 41 -3.07 -22.78 17.71
C THR A 41 -3.88 -21.85 18.63
N PRO A 42 -3.27 -20.97 19.46
CA PRO A 42 -4.01 -20.10 20.39
C PRO A 42 -4.68 -18.89 19.72
N HIS A 43 -4.34 -18.59 18.47
CA HIS A 43 -4.72 -17.33 17.82
C HIS A 43 -5.60 -17.52 16.58
N ILE A 44 -5.59 -18.71 16.01
CA ILE A 44 -6.39 -19.07 14.84
C ILE A 44 -7.48 -20.05 15.30
N GLU A 45 -8.74 -19.66 15.15
CA GLU A 45 -9.88 -20.53 15.41
C GLU A 45 -10.21 -21.34 14.14
N GLU A 46 -10.65 -22.59 14.31
CA GLU A 46 -10.83 -23.52 13.18
C GLU A 46 -11.89 -23.02 12.18
N HIS A 47 -12.96 -22.39 12.65
CA HIS A 47 -14.01 -21.85 11.79
C HIS A 47 -13.61 -20.60 11.00
N TYR A 48 -12.43 -20.01 11.27
CA TYR A 48 -11.85 -18.95 10.44
C TYR A 48 -10.92 -19.46 9.34
N LEU A 49 -10.90 -20.78 9.13
CA LEU A 49 -10.19 -21.43 8.03
C LEU A 49 -11.21 -22.00 7.05
N SER A 50 -11.08 -21.66 5.76
CA SER A 50 -11.93 -22.17 4.68
C SER A 50 -11.11 -22.49 3.44
N THR A 51 -11.77 -23.00 2.42
CA THR A 51 -11.18 -23.38 1.13
C THR A 51 -12.21 -23.19 0.02
N VAL A 52 -11.74 -22.81 -1.16
CA VAL A 52 -12.57 -22.80 -2.38
C VAL A 52 -12.62 -24.18 -3.05
N PHE A 53 -11.82 -25.14 -2.57
CA PHE A 53 -11.75 -26.47 -3.14
C PHE A 53 -12.80 -27.39 -2.53
N ALA A 54 -13.43 -28.21 -3.38
CA ALA A 54 -14.42 -29.20 -2.96
C ALA A 54 -13.88 -30.30 -2.02
N ASP A 55 -12.54 -30.40 -1.85
CA ASP A 55 -11.92 -31.35 -0.92
C ASP A 55 -12.05 -30.94 0.55
N GLY A 56 -12.48 -29.70 0.85
CA GLY A 56 -12.70 -29.23 2.21
C GLY A 56 -11.42 -29.05 3.04
N HIS A 57 -10.24 -29.30 2.47
CA HIS A 57 -8.99 -29.15 3.20
C HIS A 57 -8.58 -27.67 3.27
N VAL A 58 -8.37 -27.17 4.49
CA VAL A 58 -8.02 -25.77 4.78
C VAL A 58 -6.57 -25.58 5.23
N ALA A 59 -5.93 -26.69 5.64
CA ALA A 59 -4.56 -26.67 6.09
C ALA A 59 -3.60 -26.65 4.90
N ASP A 60 -2.50 -25.94 5.09
CA ASP A 60 -1.34 -25.97 4.22
C ASP A 60 -0.84 -27.41 4.07
N LYS A 61 -0.50 -27.84 2.86
CA LYS A 61 -0.08 -29.22 2.66
C LYS A 61 1.31 -29.44 3.24
N THR A 62 1.40 -30.43 4.10
CA THR A 62 2.64 -30.82 4.76
C THR A 62 3.58 -31.61 3.84
N ASP A 63 3.37 -31.67 2.52
CA ASP A 63 4.25 -32.36 1.57
C ASP A 63 5.32 -31.41 0.97
N MET A 64 5.08 -30.10 0.96
CA MET A 64 6.03 -29.04 0.56
C MET A 64 7.02 -28.64 1.67
N ARG A 65 8.07 -27.88 1.32
CA ARG A 65 9.28 -27.61 2.15
C ARG A 65 9.01 -26.93 3.51
N SER A 66 7.88 -26.24 3.70
CA SER A 66 7.40 -25.74 5.01
C SER A 66 5.98 -25.17 4.94
N GLY A 67 5.25 -25.46 3.85
CA GLY A 67 4.04 -24.73 3.47
C GLY A 67 4.35 -23.32 2.94
N HIS A 68 3.36 -22.60 2.41
CA HIS A 68 3.52 -21.18 2.03
C HIS A 68 2.65 -20.26 2.90
N GLY A 69 1.40 -20.65 3.17
CA GLY A 69 0.49 -19.85 3.97
C GLY A 69 0.81 -19.91 5.48
N THR A 70 1.37 -21.03 5.96
CA THR A 70 1.72 -21.17 7.39
C THR A 70 2.83 -20.19 7.84
N PRO A 71 3.94 -20.02 7.09
CA PRO A 71 4.90 -18.94 7.38
C PRO A 71 4.32 -17.54 7.23
N MET A 72 3.41 -17.29 6.29
CA MET A 72 2.75 -15.99 6.20
C MET A 72 1.89 -15.69 7.42
N ALA A 73 1.18 -16.69 7.95
CA ALA A 73 0.39 -16.54 9.17
C ALA A 73 1.26 -16.12 10.37
N GLY A 74 2.44 -16.71 10.52
CA GLY A 74 3.40 -16.32 11.56
C GLY A 74 3.85 -14.87 11.44
N LEU A 75 4.22 -14.42 10.23
CA LEU A 75 4.62 -13.02 10.00
C LEU A 75 3.47 -12.04 10.21
N ILE A 76 2.24 -12.41 9.82
CA ILE A 76 1.05 -11.59 10.07
C ILE A 76 0.83 -11.42 11.57
N LEU A 77 0.89 -12.51 12.34
CA LEU A 77 0.58 -12.53 13.78
C LEU A 77 1.70 -11.94 14.64
N TYR A 78 2.96 -12.10 14.25
CA TYR A 78 4.10 -11.79 15.11
C TYR A 78 5.08 -10.77 14.52
N GLY A 79 5.13 -10.60 13.20
CA GLY A 79 6.27 -9.99 12.52
C GLY A 79 7.44 -10.98 12.38
N ASP A 80 8.66 -10.48 12.16
CA ASP A 80 9.85 -11.34 12.12
C ASP A 80 10.13 -11.92 13.52
N LEU A 81 9.99 -13.24 13.66
CA LEU A 81 10.17 -13.91 14.94
C LEU A 81 11.60 -13.79 15.47
N SER A 82 12.60 -13.53 14.62
CA SER A 82 13.98 -13.31 15.08
C SER A 82 14.08 -12.07 15.97
N GLU A 83 13.36 -10.99 15.63
CA GLU A 83 13.26 -9.79 16.45
C GLU A 83 12.49 -10.08 17.74
N VAL A 84 11.38 -10.82 17.62
CA VAL A 84 10.53 -11.19 18.77
C VAL A 84 11.29 -12.03 19.78
N PHE A 85 12.05 -13.04 19.34
CA PHE A 85 12.88 -13.88 20.24
C PHE A 85 14.12 -13.13 20.76
N GLY A 86 14.61 -12.14 20.02
CA GLY A 86 15.73 -11.29 20.45
C GLY A 86 15.41 -10.36 21.63
N ASN A 87 14.15 -10.28 22.07
CA ASN A 87 13.73 -9.47 23.21
C ASN A 87 12.67 -10.18 24.08
N ASN A 88 12.40 -9.61 25.26
CA ASN A 88 11.43 -10.16 26.24
C ASN A 88 10.16 -9.30 26.38
N HIS A 89 9.85 -8.44 25.40
CA HIS A 89 8.68 -7.58 25.47
C HIS A 89 7.38 -8.41 25.35
N PRO A 90 6.30 -8.02 26.05
CA PRO A 90 4.99 -8.62 25.83
C PRO A 90 4.55 -8.47 24.37
N VAL A 91 3.91 -9.50 23.84
CA VAL A 91 3.37 -9.50 22.47
C VAL A 91 1.86 -9.57 22.55
N ASN A 92 1.17 -8.57 22.01
CA ASN A 92 -0.28 -8.58 21.92
C ASN A 92 -0.71 -8.82 20.47
N ILE A 93 -1.70 -9.71 20.28
CA ILE A 93 -2.35 -9.95 19.00
C ILE A 93 -3.77 -9.35 19.07
N PRO A 94 -3.99 -8.15 18.51
CA PRO A 94 -5.23 -7.39 18.70
C PRO A 94 -6.28 -7.59 17.61
N PHE A 95 -6.01 -8.41 16.59
CA PHE A 95 -6.91 -8.66 15.44
C PHE A 95 -7.10 -10.16 15.21
N LYS A 96 -8.18 -10.52 14.53
CA LYS A 96 -8.45 -11.91 14.13
C LYS A 96 -7.64 -12.30 12.89
N PHE A 97 -7.28 -13.58 12.81
CA PHE A 97 -6.66 -14.15 11.62
C PHE A 97 -7.66 -15.08 10.94
N GLU A 98 -7.85 -14.87 9.64
CA GLU A 98 -8.69 -15.67 8.75
C GLU A 98 -7.82 -16.22 7.62
N SER A 99 -8.15 -17.39 7.09
CA SER A 99 -7.52 -17.88 5.87
C SER A 99 -8.49 -18.64 4.99
N VAL A 100 -8.36 -18.40 3.68
CA VAL A 100 -9.04 -19.20 2.66
C VAL A 100 -7.99 -19.80 1.74
N ARG A 101 -7.97 -21.13 1.65
CA ARG A 101 -7.14 -21.82 0.66
C ARG A 101 -7.70 -21.59 -0.73
N VAL A 102 -6.93 -20.89 -1.57
CA VAL A 102 -7.29 -20.52 -2.95
C VAL A 102 -6.38 -21.14 -4.00
N ILE A 103 -5.20 -21.64 -3.63
CA ILE A 103 -4.26 -22.28 -4.55
C ILE A 103 -3.86 -23.69 -4.09
N ASP A 104 -3.68 -24.58 -5.07
CA ASP A 104 -3.10 -25.90 -4.91
C ASP A 104 -2.26 -26.21 -6.15
N HIS A 105 -0.95 -26.37 -5.97
CA HIS A 105 -0.01 -26.60 -7.08
C HIS A 105 -0.31 -27.89 -7.87
N ASN A 106 -0.98 -28.87 -7.26
CA ASN A 106 -1.39 -30.10 -7.95
C ASN A 106 -2.73 -29.96 -8.67
N LYS A 107 -3.44 -28.84 -8.47
CA LYS A 107 -4.75 -28.53 -9.06
C LYS A 107 -4.81 -27.04 -9.43
N PRO A 108 -3.97 -26.57 -10.36
CA PRO A 108 -3.95 -25.16 -10.75
C PRO A 108 -5.28 -24.74 -11.37
N HIS A 109 -5.71 -23.51 -11.08
CA HIS A 109 -6.86 -22.91 -11.75
C HIS A 109 -6.50 -22.48 -13.17
N ASP A 110 -7.51 -22.42 -14.04
CA ASP A 110 -7.39 -21.64 -15.28
C ASP A 110 -7.15 -20.16 -14.92
N LEU A 111 -6.25 -19.49 -15.63
CA LEU A 111 -5.92 -18.08 -15.45
C LEU A 111 -7.16 -17.18 -15.48
N LEU A 112 -8.15 -17.51 -16.31
CA LEU A 112 -9.40 -16.75 -16.43
C LEU A 112 -10.31 -16.90 -15.21
N ASN A 113 -10.09 -17.92 -14.36
CA ASN A 113 -10.93 -18.23 -13.21
C ASN A 113 -10.45 -17.58 -11.91
N TYR A 114 -9.24 -17.02 -11.85
CA TYR A 114 -8.73 -16.41 -10.60
C TYR A 114 -9.61 -15.25 -10.10
N GLY A 115 -10.29 -14.52 -10.99
CA GLY A 115 -11.30 -13.53 -10.61
C GLY A 115 -12.44 -14.16 -9.80
N PHE A 116 -13.06 -15.23 -10.31
CA PHE A 116 -14.13 -15.95 -9.61
C PHE A 116 -13.65 -16.58 -8.31
N VAL A 117 -12.48 -17.21 -8.31
CA VAL A 117 -11.86 -17.78 -7.10
C VAL A 117 -11.67 -16.70 -6.03
N THR A 118 -11.27 -15.50 -6.42
CA THR A 118 -11.11 -14.38 -5.48
C THR A 118 -12.45 -13.91 -4.92
N ILE A 119 -13.50 -13.84 -5.74
CA ILE A 119 -14.85 -13.49 -5.30
C ILE A 119 -15.36 -14.50 -4.28
N ASP A 120 -15.24 -15.80 -4.56
CA ASP A 120 -15.67 -16.87 -3.65
C ASP A 120 -14.89 -16.81 -2.33
N ALA A 121 -13.58 -16.58 -2.40
CA ALA A 121 -12.73 -16.49 -1.22
C ALA A 121 -13.07 -15.29 -0.33
N VAL A 122 -13.29 -14.12 -0.93
CA VAL A 122 -13.70 -12.91 -0.20
C VAL A 122 -15.08 -13.11 0.41
N SER A 123 -16.02 -13.71 -0.32
CA SER A 123 -17.35 -14.04 0.19
C SER A 123 -17.28 -14.98 1.41
N ASN A 124 -16.42 -16.01 1.36
CA ASN A 124 -16.19 -16.88 2.50
C ASN A 124 -15.66 -16.11 3.72
N ALA A 125 -14.70 -15.20 3.53
CA ALA A 125 -14.17 -14.38 4.60
C ALA A 125 -15.26 -13.47 5.19
N GLU A 126 -16.07 -12.82 4.36
CA GLU A 126 -17.20 -11.99 4.81
C GLU A 126 -18.23 -12.79 5.60
N ILE A 127 -18.51 -14.05 5.22
CA ILE A 127 -19.39 -14.94 5.99
C ILE A 127 -18.79 -15.28 7.36
N MET A 128 -17.47 -15.47 7.47
CA MET A 128 -16.80 -15.80 8.74
C MET A 128 -16.94 -14.70 9.79
N ASN A 129 -16.69 -13.45 9.42
CA ASN A 129 -16.92 -12.29 10.30
C ASN A 129 -17.56 -11.12 9.55
N PRO A 130 -18.90 -11.05 9.42
CA PRO A 130 -19.57 -10.08 8.56
C PRO A 130 -19.21 -8.63 8.88
N ASP A 131 -19.10 -8.27 10.15
CA ASP A 131 -18.88 -6.89 10.59
C ASP A 131 -17.42 -6.44 10.59
N HIS A 132 -16.48 -7.29 10.19
CA HIS A 132 -15.06 -6.98 10.33
C HIS A 132 -14.54 -6.12 9.18
N LYS A 133 -13.67 -5.16 9.51
CA LYS A 133 -12.76 -4.57 8.53
C LYS A 133 -11.59 -5.51 8.31
N ARG A 134 -11.18 -5.67 7.07
CA ARG A 134 -10.21 -6.67 6.62
C ARG A 134 -9.04 -6.05 5.89
N ALA A 135 -7.84 -6.44 6.30
CA ALA A 135 -6.69 -6.46 5.41
C ALA A 135 -6.68 -7.82 4.70
N ILE A 136 -7.00 -7.84 3.41
CA ILE A 136 -7.00 -9.06 2.58
C ILE A 136 -5.61 -9.22 1.97
N CYS A 137 -4.87 -10.20 2.47
CA CYS A 137 -3.51 -10.52 2.07
C CYS A 137 -3.54 -11.55 0.94
N ILE A 138 -2.94 -11.20 -0.20
CA ILE A 138 -2.81 -12.09 -1.37
C ILE A 138 -1.33 -12.13 -1.77
N ALA A 139 -0.68 -13.27 -1.55
CA ALA A 139 0.67 -13.51 -2.06
C ALA A 139 0.69 -14.46 -3.28
N VAL A 140 -0.49 -14.90 -3.72
CA VAL A 140 -0.66 -15.68 -4.94
C VAL A 140 -0.71 -14.74 -6.14
N THR A 141 0.22 -14.88 -7.07
CA THR A 141 0.29 -14.08 -8.30
C THR A 141 0.61 -14.98 -9.49
N SER A 142 0.35 -14.50 -10.71
CA SER A 142 0.72 -15.19 -11.95
C SER A 142 1.52 -14.27 -12.87
N ASN A 143 2.59 -14.82 -13.44
CA ASN A 143 3.40 -14.20 -14.48
C ASN A 143 3.01 -14.67 -15.90
N ASP A 144 1.97 -15.49 -16.03
CA ASP A 144 1.53 -16.07 -17.32
C ASP A 144 0.84 -15.04 -18.23
N ASN A 145 0.41 -13.90 -17.66
CA ASN A 145 -0.24 -12.82 -18.39
C ASN A 145 0.74 -11.65 -18.62
N GLN A 146 1.15 -11.42 -19.86
CA GLN A 146 1.96 -10.24 -20.22
C GLN A 146 1.09 -8.98 -20.33
N HIS A 147 0.63 -8.48 -19.18
CA HIS A 147 -0.28 -7.35 -19.12
C HIS A 147 0.40 -5.98 -19.31
N LEU A 148 1.71 -5.85 -19.00
CA LEU A 148 2.48 -4.60 -19.16
C LEU A 148 1.80 -3.38 -18.48
N GLY A 149 1.20 -3.62 -17.32
CA GLY A 149 0.42 -2.64 -16.56
C GLY A 149 -1.06 -2.52 -16.92
N LYS A 150 -1.51 -3.14 -18.03
CA LYS A 150 -2.93 -3.19 -18.38
C LYS A 150 -3.74 -3.98 -17.34
N PRO A 151 -4.94 -3.54 -16.98
CA PRO A 151 -5.82 -4.33 -16.15
C PRO A 151 -6.17 -5.68 -16.79
N SER A 152 -6.07 -6.75 -16.01
CA SER A 152 -6.57 -8.07 -16.36
C SER A 152 -8.00 -8.25 -15.84
N LEU A 153 -8.62 -9.41 -16.13
CA LEU A 153 -9.88 -9.77 -15.49
C LEU A 153 -9.72 -9.93 -13.97
N TRP A 154 -8.58 -10.47 -13.52
CA TRP A 154 -8.31 -10.69 -12.11
C TRP A 154 -8.08 -9.37 -11.37
N SER A 155 -7.23 -8.48 -11.89
CA SER A 155 -7.00 -7.16 -11.29
C SER A 155 -8.26 -6.29 -11.33
N ALA A 156 -9.08 -6.39 -12.39
CA ALA A 156 -10.38 -5.72 -12.44
C ALA A 156 -11.37 -6.27 -11.40
N THR A 157 -11.28 -7.56 -11.08
CA THR A 157 -12.08 -8.15 -10.00
C THR A 157 -11.66 -7.60 -8.64
N ILE A 158 -10.35 -7.46 -8.40
CA ILE A 158 -9.82 -6.79 -7.19
C ILE A 158 -10.32 -5.35 -7.09
N ASP A 159 -10.25 -4.59 -8.19
CA ASP A 159 -10.72 -3.20 -8.21
C ASP A 159 -12.23 -3.11 -7.95
N MET A 160 -13.01 -4.02 -8.50
CA MET A 160 -14.46 -4.10 -8.30
C MET A 160 -14.80 -4.43 -6.85
N LEU A 161 -14.14 -5.43 -6.25
CA LEU A 161 -14.34 -5.80 -4.84
C LEU A 161 -13.89 -4.68 -3.90
N SER A 162 -12.84 -3.93 -4.26
CA SER A 162 -12.37 -2.77 -3.48
C SER A 162 -13.36 -1.60 -3.54
N PHE A 163 -13.95 -1.33 -4.71
CA PHE A 163 -14.90 -0.24 -4.90
C PHE A 163 -16.30 -0.55 -4.35
N GLY A 164 -16.80 -1.76 -4.59
CA GLY A 164 -18.17 -2.19 -4.31
C GLY A 164 -19.13 -1.95 -5.50
N THR A 165 -20.02 -2.90 -5.81
CA THR A 165 -20.88 -2.83 -7.01
C THR A 165 -22.23 -2.15 -6.72
N GLU A 166 -22.98 -2.70 -5.76
CA GLU A 166 -24.28 -2.18 -5.31
C GLU A 166 -24.12 -1.30 -4.07
N ASP A 167 -23.45 -1.85 -3.06
CA ASP A 167 -23.03 -1.14 -1.86
C ASP A 167 -21.55 -0.78 -1.94
N ILE A 168 -21.20 0.40 -1.42
CA ILE A 168 -19.80 0.81 -1.35
C ILE A 168 -19.09 -0.10 -0.35
N ASN A 169 -17.94 -0.65 -0.73
CA ASN A 169 -17.14 -1.45 0.20
C ASN A 169 -16.49 -0.54 1.26
N GLU A 170 -16.81 -0.77 2.53
CA GLU A 170 -16.25 -0.01 3.67
C GLU A 170 -15.26 -0.83 4.52
N ARG A 171 -14.98 -2.07 4.11
CA ARG A 171 -14.40 -3.10 4.98
C ARG A 171 -13.11 -3.68 4.44
N ASN A 172 -13.02 -3.95 3.14
CA ASN A 172 -11.90 -4.72 2.58
C ASN A 172 -10.84 -3.80 1.96
N LEU A 173 -9.62 -3.92 2.45
CA LEU A 173 -8.40 -3.36 1.84
C LEU A 173 -7.55 -4.51 1.31
N PHE A 174 -7.32 -4.55 -0.01
CA PHE A 174 -6.48 -5.56 -0.65
C PHE A 174 -5.01 -5.19 -0.61
N ILE A 175 -4.17 -6.15 -0.22
CA ILE A 175 -2.72 -6.03 -0.11
C ILE A 175 -2.12 -7.23 -0.85
N ILE A 176 -1.41 -6.94 -1.94
CA ILE A 176 -1.03 -7.94 -2.96
C ILE A 176 0.48 -7.90 -3.16
N SER A 177 1.12 -9.07 -3.18
CA SER A 177 2.54 -9.15 -3.50
C SER A 177 2.81 -8.73 -4.94
N SER A 178 3.96 -8.12 -5.20
CA SER A 178 4.36 -7.74 -6.57
C SER A 178 4.73 -8.96 -7.44
N GLY A 179 5.00 -10.10 -6.83
CA GLY A 179 5.54 -11.29 -7.49
C GLY A 179 7.07 -11.33 -7.45
N ASN A 180 7.62 -12.49 -7.78
CA ASN A 180 9.04 -12.78 -7.61
C ASN A 180 9.72 -13.16 -8.93
N LEU A 181 10.99 -12.78 -9.08
CA LEU A 181 11.90 -13.41 -10.03
C LEU A 181 12.15 -14.87 -9.65
N ALA A 182 12.40 -15.73 -10.64
CA ALA A 182 12.90 -17.08 -10.38
C ALA A 182 14.30 -17.02 -9.76
N ASP A 183 14.64 -17.92 -8.83
CA ASP A 183 15.91 -17.86 -8.09
C ASP A 183 17.13 -17.93 -9.01
N GLU A 184 17.04 -18.68 -10.10
CA GLU A 184 18.13 -18.98 -11.04
C GLU A 184 18.63 -17.75 -11.79
N ILE A 185 17.82 -16.69 -11.90
CA ILE A 185 18.15 -15.46 -12.62
C ILE A 185 18.48 -14.29 -11.69
N ARG A 186 18.39 -14.47 -10.37
CA ARG A 186 18.62 -13.38 -9.39
C ARG A 186 20.10 -12.97 -9.29
N ASN A 187 21.02 -13.74 -9.85
CA ASN A 187 22.43 -13.39 -9.95
C ASN A 187 22.71 -12.20 -10.91
N GLU A 188 21.76 -11.86 -11.79
CA GLU A 188 21.82 -10.69 -12.68
C GLU A 188 21.28 -9.40 -12.04
N TYR A 189 21.02 -9.42 -10.72
CA TYR A 189 20.59 -8.26 -9.96
C TYR A 189 21.58 -7.09 -10.09
N PRO A 190 21.11 -5.82 -10.19
CA PRO A 190 19.70 -5.40 -10.20
C PRO A 190 19.09 -5.28 -11.61
N LEU A 191 19.86 -5.55 -12.68
CA LEU A 191 19.42 -5.25 -14.06
C LEU A 191 18.24 -6.12 -14.48
N ILE A 192 18.27 -7.40 -14.13
CA ILE A 192 17.22 -8.36 -14.49
C ILE A 192 15.83 -7.97 -13.95
N ASN A 193 15.78 -7.27 -12.81
CA ASN A 193 14.54 -6.80 -12.19
C ASN A 193 13.80 -5.77 -13.06
N ASP A 194 14.53 -5.06 -13.91
CA ASP A 194 13.98 -4.03 -14.79
C ASP A 194 13.18 -4.64 -15.94
N ASP A 195 13.55 -5.85 -16.37
CA ASP A 195 12.95 -6.55 -17.51
C ASP A 195 11.77 -7.47 -17.10
N HIS A 196 11.52 -7.60 -15.80
CA HIS A 196 10.49 -8.49 -15.27
C HIS A 196 9.34 -7.70 -14.63
N SER A 197 8.19 -7.82 -15.27
CA SER A 197 6.95 -7.17 -14.84
C SER A 197 6.50 -7.67 -13.47
N ILE A 198 5.97 -6.76 -12.66
CA ILE A 198 5.03 -7.09 -11.59
C ILE A 198 3.92 -7.99 -12.12
N ASN A 199 3.55 -8.99 -11.34
CA ASN A 199 2.64 -10.06 -11.72
C ASN A 199 1.15 -9.68 -11.58
N ASP A 200 0.30 -10.42 -12.28
CA ASP A 200 -1.16 -10.34 -12.15
C ASP A 200 -1.57 -10.92 -10.77
N PRO A 201 -2.45 -10.28 -9.96
CA PRO A 201 -3.27 -9.08 -10.19
C PRO A 201 -2.73 -7.79 -9.56
N ALA A 202 -1.44 -7.71 -9.27
CA ALA A 202 -0.82 -6.64 -8.51
C ALA A 202 -0.73 -5.29 -9.26
N GLN A 203 -1.23 -5.22 -10.49
CA GLN A 203 -1.48 -3.99 -11.24
C GLN A 203 -2.84 -3.33 -10.93
N ALA A 204 -3.66 -3.92 -10.05
CA ALA A 204 -4.93 -3.35 -9.61
C ALA A 204 -4.76 -1.89 -9.11
N PHE A 205 -5.71 -1.03 -9.48
CA PHE A 205 -5.66 0.40 -9.15
C PHE A 205 -5.95 0.65 -7.68
N ASN A 206 -6.85 -0.14 -7.08
CA ASN A 206 -7.40 0.10 -5.75
C ASN A 206 -6.58 -0.60 -4.64
N ALA A 207 -5.91 -1.71 -4.96
CA ALA A 207 -5.08 -2.45 -4.01
C ALA A 207 -3.75 -1.76 -3.70
N ILE A 208 -3.15 -2.15 -2.57
CA ILE A 208 -1.75 -1.89 -2.24
C ILE A 208 -0.91 -3.03 -2.79
N THR A 209 -0.01 -2.71 -3.69
CA THR A 209 1.00 -3.62 -4.21
C THR A 209 2.26 -3.49 -3.39
N VAL A 210 2.75 -4.60 -2.87
CA VAL A 210 3.87 -4.67 -1.94
C VAL A 210 5.04 -5.36 -2.62
N GLY A 211 6.11 -4.58 -2.85
CA GLY A 211 7.40 -5.13 -3.22
C GLY A 211 8.26 -5.45 -1.99
N ALA A 212 9.48 -5.93 -2.25
CA ALA A 212 10.43 -6.29 -1.21
C ALA A 212 11.67 -5.36 -1.20
N TYR A 213 12.07 -4.95 0.00
CA TYR A 213 13.38 -4.38 0.29
C TYR A 213 14.04 -5.19 1.40
N THR A 214 15.31 -4.94 1.68
CA THR A 214 15.98 -5.68 2.75
C THR A 214 16.93 -4.87 3.62
N LEU A 215 16.90 -5.16 4.91
CA LEU A 215 17.87 -4.78 5.92
C LEU A 215 18.74 -5.97 6.35
N LYS A 216 18.56 -7.16 5.77
CA LYS A 216 19.34 -8.34 6.12
C LYS A 216 20.60 -8.41 5.28
N ASP A 217 21.73 -8.16 5.90
CA ASP A 217 23.05 -8.05 5.27
C ASP A 217 24.13 -8.87 6.00
N GLN A 218 23.73 -9.69 6.98
CA GLN A 218 24.63 -10.47 7.81
C GLN A 218 24.77 -11.90 7.30
N LEU A 219 25.99 -12.29 6.97
CA LEU A 219 26.34 -13.61 6.48
C LEU A 219 27.44 -14.24 7.35
N ASP A 220 27.27 -15.51 7.71
CA ASP A 220 28.32 -16.26 8.40
C ASP A 220 29.32 -16.81 7.38
N PHE A 221 30.48 -16.17 7.27
CA PHE A 221 31.53 -16.56 6.34
C PHE A 221 32.20 -17.90 6.68
N ASN A 222 31.99 -18.46 7.88
CA ASN A 222 32.43 -19.82 8.18
C ASN A 222 31.54 -20.86 7.49
N LEU A 223 30.24 -20.56 7.35
CA LEU A 223 29.26 -21.43 6.67
C LEU A 223 29.22 -21.15 5.17
N PHE A 224 29.39 -19.90 4.78
CA PHE A 224 29.34 -19.42 3.39
C PHE A 224 30.64 -18.70 3.01
N PRO A 225 31.77 -19.44 2.91
CA PRO A 225 33.05 -18.82 2.54
C PRO A 225 32.99 -18.20 1.16
N GLU A 226 33.55 -16.99 0.99
CA GLU A 226 33.60 -16.27 -0.30
C GLU A 226 32.22 -15.92 -0.90
N ALA A 227 31.13 -16.06 -0.14
CA ALA A 227 29.81 -15.65 -0.60
C ALA A 227 29.63 -14.13 -0.45
N GLU A 228 28.94 -13.52 -1.41
CA GLU A 228 28.64 -12.08 -1.42
C GLU A 228 27.13 -11.87 -1.33
N ILE A 229 26.67 -10.90 -0.54
CA ILE A 229 25.26 -10.52 -0.52
C ILE A 229 24.87 -9.81 -1.83
N LEU A 230 23.67 -10.09 -2.36
CA LEU A 230 23.21 -9.51 -3.62
C LEU A 230 22.71 -8.07 -3.46
N ALA A 231 21.95 -7.78 -2.39
CA ALA A 231 21.47 -6.43 -2.11
C ALA A 231 22.17 -5.80 -0.91
N ASN A 232 22.55 -4.53 -1.04
CA ASN A 232 23.02 -3.73 0.08
C ASN A 232 21.86 -3.45 1.05
N ARG A 233 22.20 -3.25 2.33
CA ARG A 233 21.23 -2.84 3.36
C ARG A 233 20.43 -1.61 2.93
N GLY A 234 19.11 -1.72 3.02
CA GLY A 234 18.15 -0.71 2.63
C GLY A 234 17.80 -0.70 1.14
N ALA A 235 18.43 -1.51 0.29
CA ALA A 235 18.11 -1.58 -1.13
C ALA A 235 16.89 -2.46 -1.40
N MET A 236 16.43 -2.47 -2.65
CA MET A 236 15.43 -3.42 -3.14
C MET A 236 15.94 -4.86 -2.95
N SER A 237 15.06 -5.78 -2.57
CA SER A 237 15.42 -7.20 -2.47
C SER A 237 15.61 -7.80 -3.87
N PRO A 238 16.55 -8.76 -4.05
CA PRO A 238 16.83 -9.34 -5.37
C PRO A 238 15.65 -10.04 -6.03
N CYS A 239 14.70 -10.55 -5.24
CA CYS A 239 13.49 -11.21 -5.74
C CYS A 239 12.49 -10.29 -6.44
N ASN A 240 12.56 -8.98 -6.24
CA ASN A 240 11.48 -8.06 -6.56
C ASN A 240 11.24 -7.91 -8.08
N THR A 241 9.98 -8.00 -8.52
CA THR A 241 9.56 -7.59 -9.86
C THR A 241 9.23 -6.08 -9.91
N THR A 242 9.25 -5.46 -11.09
CA THR A 242 9.09 -3.99 -11.21
C THR A 242 8.06 -3.58 -12.27
N SER A 243 7.56 -2.34 -12.20
CA SER A 243 6.70 -1.78 -13.25
C SER A 243 7.50 -1.02 -14.32
N SER A 244 8.77 -1.34 -14.52
CA SER A 244 9.71 -0.58 -15.37
C SER A 244 9.32 -0.61 -16.84
N ILE A 245 8.87 -1.78 -17.33
CA ILE A 245 8.46 -1.99 -18.72
C ILE A 245 6.99 -1.64 -19.01
N TRP A 246 6.26 -1.10 -18.03
CA TRP A 246 4.84 -0.75 -18.22
C TRP A 246 4.70 0.52 -19.05
N ALA A 247 3.62 0.59 -19.83
CA ALA A 247 3.31 1.81 -20.56
C ALA A 247 2.97 2.97 -19.60
N ASN A 248 3.42 4.19 -19.92
CA ASN A 248 3.32 5.35 -19.05
C ASN A 248 1.88 5.76 -18.67
N GLU A 249 0.86 5.25 -19.36
CA GLU A 249 -0.55 5.51 -19.04
C GLU A 249 -1.06 4.75 -17.81
N TRP A 250 -0.42 3.64 -17.42
CA TRP A 250 -0.82 2.79 -16.31
C TRP A 250 -0.29 3.29 -14.95
N PRO A 251 -0.83 2.81 -13.82
CA PRO A 251 -0.28 3.09 -12.50
C PRO A 251 1.18 2.65 -12.42
N ARG A 252 1.98 3.32 -11.60
CA ARG A 252 3.33 2.84 -11.25
C ARG A 252 3.22 2.01 -9.99
N LYS A 253 3.85 0.84 -9.98
CA LYS A 253 3.82 -0.14 -8.87
C LYS A 253 5.26 -0.65 -8.61
N PRO A 254 5.59 -1.16 -7.41
CA PRO A 254 4.72 -1.32 -6.24
C PRO A 254 4.32 0.03 -5.62
N ASP A 255 3.36 0.05 -4.70
CA ASP A 255 3.04 1.30 -3.97
C ASP A 255 3.99 1.51 -2.80
N ILE A 256 4.40 0.41 -2.14
CA ILE A 256 5.31 0.39 -0.99
C ILE A 256 6.22 -0.84 -1.06
N VAL A 257 7.25 -0.85 -0.23
CA VAL A 257 8.09 -2.04 0.00
C VAL A 257 8.21 -2.35 1.48
N MET A 258 8.26 -3.64 1.82
CA MET A 258 8.46 -4.15 3.19
C MET A 258 9.64 -5.16 3.20
N GLU A 259 10.14 -5.50 4.38
CA GLU A 259 11.25 -6.47 4.51
C GLU A 259 10.87 -7.80 3.88
N GLY A 260 11.59 -8.21 2.85
CA GLY A 260 11.43 -9.51 2.18
C GLY A 260 12.67 -10.41 2.30
N GLY A 261 13.73 -9.96 2.97
CA GLY A 261 15.00 -10.67 3.01
C GLY A 261 15.86 -10.43 1.78
N ASN A 262 16.99 -11.11 1.79
CA ASN A 262 18.11 -10.95 0.88
C ASN A 262 18.65 -12.31 0.47
N GLN A 263 19.55 -12.31 -0.51
CA GLN A 263 20.24 -13.51 -0.97
C GLN A 263 21.72 -13.26 -1.08
N ALA A 264 22.46 -14.35 -1.17
CA ALA A 264 23.87 -14.33 -1.46
C ALA A 264 24.15 -15.02 -2.78
N ILE A 265 25.32 -14.75 -3.35
CA ILE A 265 25.88 -15.48 -4.46
C ILE A 265 27.17 -16.16 -4.01
N GLN A 266 27.35 -17.42 -4.37
CA GLN A 266 28.58 -18.17 -4.12
C GLN A 266 28.89 -18.99 -5.36
N GLN A 267 30.09 -18.80 -5.93
CA GLN A 267 30.52 -19.51 -7.14
C GLN A 267 29.51 -19.42 -8.30
N GLY A 268 28.82 -18.28 -8.43
CA GLY A 268 27.82 -18.02 -9.47
C GLY A 268 26.41 -18.56 -9.17
N ALA A 269 26.22 -19.33 -8.10
CA ALA A 269 24.92 -19.83 -7.68
C ALA A 269 24.26 -18.92 -6.64
N VAL A 270 22.96 -18.68 -6.79
CA VAL A 270 22.16 -17.94 -5.80
C VAL A 270 21.87 -18.84 -4.61
N LEU A 271 22.04 -18.26 -3.41
CA LEU A 271 21.80 -18.89 -2.12
C LEU A 271 20.79 -18.04 -1.33
N SER A 272 19.98 -18.72 -0.53
CA SER A 272 19.07 -18.09 0.44
C SER A 272 19.42 -18.53 1.88
N PRO A 273 20.55 -18.08 2.45
CA PRO A 273 20.89 -18.34 3.85
C PRO A 273 19.78 -17.88 4.81
N ASP A 274 19.49 -18.67 5.85
CA ASP A 274 18.48 -18.32 6.86
C ASP A 274 18.74 -16.95 7.51
N SER A 275 20.01 -16.55 7.68
CA SER A 275 20.40 -15.25 8.24
C SER A 275 19.99 -14.06 7.37
N LEU A 276 19.76 -14.31 6.07
CA LEU A 276 19.31 -13.31 5.10
C LEU A 276 17.78 -13.35 4.91
N GLN A 277 17.06 -14.21 5.63
CA GLN A 277 15.60 -14.38 5.52
C GLN A 277 14.91 -14.01 6.83
N LEU A 278 13.59 -13.84 6.81
CA LEU A 278 12.80 -13.61 8.02
C LEU A 278 12.52 -14.94 8.71
N LEU A 279 12.36 -14.94 10.03
CA LEU A 279 11.99 -16.13 10.77
C LEU A 279 10.46 -16.16 10.99
N SER A 280 9.84 -17.30 10.68
CA SER A 280 8.39 -17.49 10.86
C SER A 280 8.02 -18.91 11.31
N THR A 281 6.73 -19.17 11.49
CA THR A 281 6.13 -20.47 11.81
C THR A 281 6.17 -21.42 10.61
N SER A 282 6.40 -22.71 10.84
CA SER A 282 6.38 -23.73 9.77
C SER A 282 5.10 -24.58 9.81
N CYS A 283 4.77 -25.25 8.69
CA CYS A 283 3.72 -26.27 8.65
C CYS A 283 4.08 -27.60 9.34
N GLY A 284 5.27 -27.70 9.95
CA GLY A 284 5.65 -28.80 10.82
C GLY A 284 5.65 -30.19 10.17
N LYS A 285 6.71 -30.56 9.44
CA LYS A 285 7.07 -31.98 9.26
C LYS A 285 7.82 -32.46 10.51
N THR A 286 7.07 -32.89 11.53
CA THR A 286 7.51 -33.65 12.74
C THR A 286 8.66 -33.11 13.62
N LEU A 287 9.47 -32.12 13.21
CA LEU A 287 10.71 -31.76 13.93
C LEU A 287 11.08 -30.27 13.98
N ASN A 288 10.63 -29.41 13.07
CA ASN A 288 10.95 -27.97 13.07
C ASN A 288 9.66 -27.16 13.05
N MET A 289 9.41 -26.35 14.09
CA MET A 289 8.21 -25.49 14.22
C MET A 289 8.43 -24.06 13.72
N LEU A 290 9.68 -23.72 13.36
CA LEU A 290 10.07 -22.45 12.77
C LEU A 290 10.77 -22.69 11.43
N THR A 291 10.72 -21.71 10.53
CA THR A 291 11.36 -21.74 9.21
C THR A 291 11.80 -20.34 8.81
N ALA A 292 12.87 -20.26 8.02
CA ALA A 292 13.16 -19.09 7.22
C ALA A 292 12.07 -18.91 6.15
N PHE A 293 11.70 -17.65 5.90
CA PHE A 293 10.71 -17.25 4.90
C PHE A 293 11.04 -15.82 4.41
N GLY A 294 10.72 -15.51 3.16
CA GLY A 294 11.10 -14.24 2.58
C GLY A 294 10.33 -13.91 1.31
N ASP A 295 11.02 -13.19 0.44
CA ASP A 295 10.54 -12.60 -0.79
C ASP A 295 9.31 -11.68 -0.60
N THR A 296 8.62 -11.35 -1.70
CA THR A 296 7.47 -10.45 -1.68
C THR A 296 6.28 -11.03 -0.89
N SER A 297 6.21 -12.34 -0.69
CA SER A 297 5.23 -12.99 0.19
C SER A 297 5.41 -12.57 1.65
N ALA A 298 6.65 -12.59 2.17
CA ALA A 298 6.95 -12.12 3.52
C ALA A 298 6.66 -10.61 3.66
N ALA A 299 7.08 -9.82 2.68
CA ALA A 299 6.82 -8.39 2.64
C ALA A 299 5.30 -8.08 2.70
N THR A 300 4.49 -8.84 1.96
CA THR A 300 3.02 -8.69 1.90
C THR A 300 2.34 -9.10 3.20
N ALA A 301 2.84 -10.16 3.86
CA ALA A 301 2.39 -10.56 5.19
C ALA A 301 2.63 -9.44 6.22
N LEU A 302 3.82 -8.83 6.21
CA LEU A 302 4.14 -7.70 7.08
C LEU A 302 3.32 -6.44 6.76
N ALA A 303 3.08 -6.13 5.48
CA ALA A 303 2.20 -5.03 5.08
C ALA A 303 0.76 -5.25 5.58
N SER A 304 0.29 -6.50 5.57
CA SER A 304 -1.06 -6.85 6.04
C SER A 304 -1.18 -6.72 7.56
N ARG A 305 -0.14 -7.10 8.29
CA ARG A 305 0.00 -6.79 9.73
C ARG A 305 -0.04 -5.29 9.98
N PHE A 306 0.72 -4.51 9.20
CA PHE A 306 0.76 -3.05 9.33
C PHE A 306 -0.62 -2.42 9.14
N ALA A 307 -1.36 -2.84 8.11
CA ALA A 307 -2.72 -2.36 7.85
C ALA A 307 -3.68 -2.70 9.01
N ALA A 308 -3.60 -3.91 9.57
CA ALA A 308 -4.39 -4.29 10.73
C ALA A 308 -4.03 -3.44 11.96
N GLN A 309 -2.75 -3.17 12.21
CA GLN A 309 -2.32 -2.29 13.30
C GLN A 309 -2.88 -0.86 13.14
N LEU A 310 -2.94 -0.33 11.92
CA LEU A 310 -3.60 0.95 11.66
C LEU A 310 -5.11 0.89 11.91
N TYR A 311 -5.79 -0.17 11.50
CA TYR A 311 -7.21 -0.36 11.79
C TYR A 311 -7.50 -0.49 13.28
N ILE A 312 -6.62 -1.12 14.05
CA ILE A 312 -6.76 -1.21 15.52
C ILE A 312 -6.64 0.17 16.14
N GLN A 313 -5.72 1.00 15.65
CA GLN A 313 -5.58 2.38 16.11
C GLN A 313 -6.75 3.27 15.67
N TYR A 314 -7.24 3.06 14.45
CA TYR A 314 -8.24 3.90 13.80
C TYR A 314 -9.41 3.06 13.26
N PRO A 315 -10.22 2.44 14.14
CA PRO A 315 -11.23 1.46 13.73
C PRO A 315 -12.34 2.07 12.86
N HIS A 316 -12.53 3.38 12.92
CA HIS A 316 -13.55 4.08 12.14
C HIS A 316 -13.11 4.46 10.73
N PHE A 317 -11.80 4.54 10.45
CA PHE A 317 -11.29 4.98 9.14
C PHE A 317 -11.59 4.00 8.01
N ARG A 318 -11.92 4.55 6.85
CA ARG A 318 -12.24 3.83 5.62
C ARG A 318 -10.98 3.16 5.02
N PRO A 319 -11.13 2.12 4.19
CA PRO A 319 -10.01 1.48 3.51
C PRO A 319 -9.11 2.45 2.72
N GLU A 320 -9.70 3.47 2.09
CA GLU A 320 -8.98 4.51 1.36
C GLU A 320 -8.02 5.28 2.28
N THR A 321 -8.40 5.50 3.55
CA THR A 321 -7.61 6.22 4.56
C THR A 321 -6.50 5.36 5.14
N ILE A 322 -6.77 4.09 5.44
CA ILE A 322 -5.71 3.15 5.87
C ILE A 322 -4.67 3.00 4.76
N ARG A 323 -5.11 2.85 3.51
CA ARG A 323 -4.24 2.84 2.34
C ARG A 323 -3.40 4.12 2.23
N ALA A 324 -4.03 5.28 2.41
CA ALA A 324 -3.34 6.56 2.40
C ALA A 324 -2.29 6.64 3.51
N LEU A 325 -2.59 6.23 4.75
CA LEU A 325 -1.65 6.25 5.88
C LEU A 325 -0.41 5.39 5.63
N MET A 326 -0.58 4.20 5.05
CA MET A 326 0.54 3.33 4.68
C MET A 326 1.49 4.02 3.70
N VAL A 327 0.96 4.59 2.62
CA VAL A 327 1.76 5.31 1.61
C VAL A 327 2.31 6.63 2.14
N HIS A 328 1.52 7.37 2.92
CA HIS A 328 1.88 8.68 3.46
C HIS A 328 3.08 8.56 4.41
N SER A 329 3.07 7.55 5.29
CA SER A 329 4.16 7.29 6.23
C SER A 329 5.42 6.68 5.60
N ALA A 330 5.36 6.27 4.32
CA ALA A 330 6.48 5.65 3.64
C ALA A 330 7.60 6.63 3.28
N ASN A 331 8.85 6.24 3.45
CA ASN A 331 10.03 6.99 2.99
C ASN A 331 11.00 6.06 2.27
N TRP A 332 11.75 6.60 1.30
CA TRP A 332 12.87 5.91 0.69
C TRP A 332 14.06 5.85 1.65
N THR A 333 14.77 4.73 1.64
CA THR A 333 16.02 4.58 2.37
C THR A 333 17.15 5.35 1.66
N PRO A 334 18.28 5.62 2.34
CA PRO A 334 19.47 6.18 1.68
C PRO A 334 19.92 5.33 0.48
N ALA A 335 19.89 4.00 0.59
CA ALA A 335 20.27 3.10 -0.50
C ALA A 335 19.36 3.23 -1.72
N MET A 336 18.03 3.35 -1.53
CA MET A 336 17.08 3.55 -2.62
C MET A 336 17.32 4.87 -3.37
N LEU A 337 17.75 5.92 -2.67
CA LEU A 337 18.07 7.23 -3.27
C LEU A 337 19.50 7.30 -3.83
N GLY A 338 20.32 6.25 -3.65
CA GLY A 338 21.74 6.27 -3.98
C GLY A 338 22.51 7.31 -3.17
N ASN A 339 22.17 7.46 -1.88
CA ASN A 339 22.73 8.44 -0.93
C ASN A 339 22.63 9.91 -1.39
N ARG A 340 21.57 10.24 -2.13
CA ARG A 340 21.22 11.61 -2.56
C ARG A 340 19.87 12.03 -2.00
N ASN A 341 19.53 13.31 -2.10
CA ASN A 341 18.17 13.76 -1.79
C ASN A 341 17.25 13.52 -3.00
N LEU A 342 15.94 13.39 -2.74
CA LEU A 342 14.95 13.24 -3.80
C LEU A 342 14.99 14.40 -4.81
N GLY A 343 15.26 15.62 -4.35
CA GLY A 343 15.39 16.81 -5.19
C GLY A 343 16.52 16.73 -6.22
N ASP A 344 17.58 15.96 -5.93
CA ASP A 344 18.77 15.83 -6.76
C ASP A 344 18.58 14.80 -7.90
N LEU A 345 17.49 14.03 -7.85
CA LEU A 345 17.17 13.03 -8.86
C LEU A 345 16.57 13.68 -10.11
N SER A 346 17.00 13.22 -11.29
CA SER A 346 16.35 13.58 -12.55
C SER A 346 14.93 13.02 -12.61
N PHE A 347 14.07 13.56 -13.49
CA PHE A 347 12.72 13.03 -13.68
C PHE A 347 12.72 11.53 -13.98
N GLY A 348 13.60 11.07 -14.89
CA GLY A 348 13.74 9.65 -15.22
C GLY A 348 14.18 8.80 -14.01
N GLN A 349 15.09 9.31 -13.18
CA GLN A 349 15.50 8.63 -11.94
C GLN A 349 14.35 8.53 -10.92
N LYS A 350 13.52 9.57 -10.81
CA LYS A 350 12.33 9.55 -9.95
C LYS A 350 11.28 8.57 -10.46
N VAL A 351 11.04 8.53 -11.78
CA VAL A 351 10.15 7.55 -12.40
C VAL A 351 10.64 6.14 -12.08
N LYS A 352 11.93 5.88 -12.29
CA LYS A 352 12.56 4.60 -11.99
C LYS A 352 12.40 4.22 -10.52
N LEU A 353 12.68 5.15 -9.60
CA LEU A 353 12.53 4.95 -8.16
C LEU A 353 11.13 4.44 -7.80
N ILE A 354 10.07 5.09 -8.30
CA ILE A 354 8.69 4.64 -8.03
C ILE A 354 8.38 3.29 -8.67
N GLN A 355 8.84 3.04 -9.90
CA GLN A 355 8.60 1.76 -10.59
C GLN A 355 9.30 0.57 -9.91
N THR A 356 10.30 0.82 -9.07
CA THR A 356 11.12 -0.21 -8.41
C THR A 356 10.72 -0.41 -6.96
N VAL A 357 10.52 0.68 -6.19
CA VAL A 357 10.27 0.61 -4.74
C VAL A 357 9.06 1.44 -4.28
N GLY A 358 8.24 1.92 -5.21
CA GLY A 358 7.07 2.74 -4.88
C GLY A 358 7.42 3.99 -4.09
N TYR A 359 6.62 4.28 -3.07
CA TYR A 359 6.84 5.38 -2.12
C TYR A 359 7.82 5.03 -0.98
N GLY A 360 8.46 3.86 -1.03
CA GLY A 360 9.44 3.41 -0.05
C GLY A 360 8.83 2.57 1.09
N VAL A 361 9.46 2.64 2.27
CA VAL A 361 9.15 1.80 3.43
C VAL A 361 8.22 2.56 4.40
N PRO A 362 6.98 2.06 4.64
CA PRO A 362 6.07 2.61 5.65
C PRO A 362 6.66 2.62 7.05
N ASN A 363 6.25 3.58 7.88
CA ASN A 363 6.67 3.68 9.28
C ASN A 363 5.46 3.81 10.20
N LEU A 364 5.26 2.81 11.08
CA LEU A 364 4.06 2.72 11.90
C LEU A 364 3.96 3.88 12.91
N GLN A 365 5.09 4.26 13.51
CA GLN A 365 5.14 5.37 14.48
C GLN A 365 4.70 6.68 13.82
N ARG A 366 5.17 6.97 12.60
CA ARG A 366 4.75 8.14 11.81
C ARG A 366 3.30 8.06 11.32
N ALA A 367 2.79 6.85 11.07
CA ALA A 367 1.41 6.66 10.63
C ALA A 367 0.39 6.84 11.77
N VAL A 368 0.79 6.53 13.01
CA VAL A 368 -0.09 6.56 14.20
C VAL A 368 0.09 7.82 15.04
N HIS A 369 1.26 8.45 15.02
CA HIS A 369 1.56 9.59 15.88
C HIS A 369 1.97 10.81 15.08
N SER A 370 1.40 11.96 15.47
CA SER A 370 1.99 13.28 15.18
C SER A 370 3.02 13.59 16.26
N ALA A 371 4.25 13.92 15.86
CA ALA A 371 5.28 14.41 16.78
C ALA A 371 5.06 15.91 17.06
N SER A 372 5.65 16.49 18.10
CA SER A 372 5.53 17.95 18.37
C SER A 372 5.97 18.80 17.17
N ASN A 373 7.00 18.35 16.44
CA ASN A 373 7.52 18.98 15.24
C ASN A 373 6.85 18.49 13.93
N SER A 374 5.78 17.70 14.01
CA SER A 374 5.05 17.23 12.84
C SER A 374 3.55 17.13 13.06
N LEU A 375 2.78 17.86 12.27
CA LEU A 375 1.32 17.80 12.26
C LEU A 375 0.85 16.89 11.12
N THR A 376 -0.14 16.04 11.38
CA THR A 376 -0.88 15.29 10.34
C THR A 376 -2.37 15.60 10.40
N LEU A 377 -2.93 16.04 9.28
CA LEU A 377 -4.37 16.26 9.08
C LEU A 377 -4.92 15.13 8.21
N ILE A 378 -6.03 14.54 8.63
CA ILE A 378 -6.71 13.45 7.91
C ILE A 378 -8.15 13.90 7.64
N CYS A 379 -8.59 13.78 6.39
CA CYS A 379 -9.95 14.08 5.98
C CYS A 379 -10.50 12.95 5.11
N GLU A 380 -11.68 12.46 5.46
CA GLU A 380 -12.53 11.62 4.62
C GLU A 380 -13.68 12.48 4.09
N ALA A 381 -13.92 12.45 2.78
CA ALA A 381 -14.97 13.25 2.16
C ALA A 381 -15.63 12.52 1.00
N GLU A 382 -16.78 13.05 0.59
CA GLU A 382 -17.55 12.59 -0.57
C GLU A 382 -17.73 13.71 -1.57
N LEU A 383 -17.56 13.41 -2.85
CA LEU A 383 -17.64 14.36 -3.96
C LEU A 383 -18.58 13.82 -5.02
N LYS A 384 -19.37 14.68 -5.66
CA LYS A 384 -20.05 14.34 -6.92
C LYS A 384 -19.18 14.77 -8.11
N PRO A 385 -18.54 13.84 -8.83
CA PRO A 385 -17.54 14.21 -9.82
C PRO A 385 -18.15 14.79 -11.10
N TYR A 386 -19.37 14.40 -11.45
CA TYR A 386 -19.99 14.73 -12.73
C TYR A 386 -21.46 15.12 -12.59
N LYS A 387 -21.97 15.81 -13.60
CA LYS A 387 -23.39 16.12 -13.79
C LYS A 387 -23.79 15.98 -15.25
N TYR A 388 -25.07 15.77 -15.50
CA TYR A 388 -25.63 15.80 -16.84
C TYR A 388 -26.31 17.13 -17.12
N GLU A 389 -25.84 17.84 -18.15
CA GLU A 389 -26.30 19.16 -18.52
C GLU A 389 -26.08 19.39 -20.03
N GLU A 390 -26.98 20.10 -20.72
CA GLU A 390 -26.84 20.42 -22.15
C GLU A 390 -26.56 19.18 -23.03
N SER A 391 -27.24 18.06 -22.75
CA SER A 391 -27.06 16.79 -23.46
C SER A 391 -25.68 16.12 -23.33
N ARG A 392 -24.79 16.64 -22.48
CA ARG A 392 -23.44 16.10 -22.22
C ARG A 392 -23.20 15.89 -20.73
N VAL A 393 -22.25 15.01 -20.41
CA VAL A 393 -21.78 14.85 -19.03
C VAL A 393 -20.59 15.78 -18.83
N LYS A 394 -20.67 16.65 -17.82
CA LYS A 394 -19.62 17.60 -17.43
C LYS A 394 -19.11 17.24 -16.03
N THR A 395 -17.94 17.79 -15.68
CA THR A 395 -17.49 17.88 -14.29
C THR A 395 -18.48 18.73 -13.48
N ASP A 396 -18.63 18.43 -12.19
CA ASP A 396 -19.63 19.10 -11.32
C ASP A 396 -18.99 19.83 -10.15
N GLN A 397 -18.57 19.10 -9.11
CA GLN A 397 -18.03 19.68 -7.89
C GLN A 397 -16.51 19.59 -7.81
N PHE A 398 -15.90 20.51 -7.09
CA PHE A 398 -14.58 20.34 -6.47
C PHE A 398 -14.62 20.86 -5.03
N HIS A 399 -13.66 20.43 -4.22
CA HIS A 399 -13.53 20.84 -2.83
C HIS A 399 -12.33 21.76 -2.63
N LEU A 400 -12.53 22.83 -1.87
CA LEU A 400 -11.44 23.65 -1.33
C LEU A 400 -11.29 23.42 0.17
N TYR A 401 -10.07 23.10 0.57
CA TYR A 401 -9.64 22.93 1.94
C TYR A 401 -8.84 24.14 2.37
N ASN A 402 -9.36 24.89 3.34
CA ASN A 402 -8.60 25.93 4.01
C ASN A 402 -7.84 25.30 5.19
N LEU A 403 -6.56 25.07 4.98
CA LEU A 403 -5.68 24.36 5.90
C LEU A 403 -5.39 25.27 7.10
N PRO A 404 -5.57 24.79 8.33
CA PRO A 404 -5.39 25.58 9.56
C PRO A 404 -3.90 25.72 9.90
N TRP A 405 -3.12 26.30 8.98
CA TRP A 405 -1.70 26.53 9.21
C TRP A 405 -1.48 27.46 10.40
N PRO A 406 -0.50 27.18 11.26
CA PRO A 406 -0.16 28.06 12.35
C PRO A 406 0.69 29.19 11.78
N VAL A 407 0.04 30.15 11.11
CA VAL A 407 0.69 31.19 10.30
C VAL A 407 1.74 31.95 11.11
N GLU A 408 1.42 32.30 12.36
CA GLU A 408 2.36 32.97 13.29
C GLU A 408 3.58 32.09 13.59
N ALA A 409 3.35 30.84 14.01
CA ALA A 409 4.44 29.91 14.31
C ALA A 409 5.29 29.60 13.08
N LEU A 410 4.70 29.46 11.88
CA LEU A 410 5.45 29.28 10.64
C LEU A 410 6.21 30.54 10.22
N ALA A 411 5.66 31.73 10.46
CA ALA A 411 6.31 33.00 10.15
C ALA A 411 7.55 33.25 11.03
N GLU A 412 7.50 32.85 12.31
CA GLU A 412 8.64 32.92 13.24
C GLU A 412 9.83 32.05 12.80
N LEU A 413 9.60 31.05 11.96
CA LEU A 413 10.64 30.16 11.44
C LEU A 413 11.37 30.75 10.23
N TYR A 414 10.93 31.89 9.71
CA TYR A 414 11.56 32.60 8.59
C TYR A 414 11.96 31.66 7.43
N ASN A 415 13.27 31.51 7.19
CA ASN A 415 13.85 30.72 6.11
C ASN A 415 14.13 29.26 6.49
N THR A 416 13.55 28.76 7.58
CA THR A 416 13.71 27.34 7.94
C THR A 416 13.07 26.47 6.87
N PRO A 417 13.80 25.49 6.32
CA PRO A 417 13.23 24.56 5.35
C PRO A 417 12.18 23.68 6.04
N VAL A 418 11.00 23.59 5.43
CA VAL A 418 9.91 22.73 5.86
C VAL A 418 9.46 21.84 4.72
N GLN A 419 8.89 20.71 5.08
CA GLN A 419 8.34 19.75 4.15
C GLN A 419 6.83 19.62 4.38
N LEU A 420 6.07 19.77 3.31
CA LEU A 420 4.64 19.44 3.25
C LEU A 420 4.49 18.15 2.44
N THR A 421 3.86 17.14 3.02
CA THR A 421 3.51 15.90 2.30
C THR A 421 2.01 15.85 2.11
N VAL A 422 1.54 15.60 0.89
CA VAL A 422 0.13 15.42 0.58
C VAL A 422 -0.06 14.00 0.04
N THR A 423 -1.08 13.30 0.51
CA THR A 423 -1.48 11.98 0.01
C THR A 423 -2.98 11.95 -0.21
N LEU A 424 -3.40 11.72 -1.44
CA LEU A 424 -4.78 11.58 -1.88
C LEU A 424 -5.02 10.13 -2.27
N SER A 425 -6.07 9.52 -1.73
CA SER A 425 -6.43 8.12 -1.98
C SER A 425 -7.92 8.02 -2.26
N TYR A 426 -8.29 7.34 -3.33
CA TYR A 426 -9.68 7.08 -3.72
C TYR A 426 -9.78 5.75 -4.47
N PHE A 427 -10.95 5.12 -4.47
CA PHE A 427 -11.16 3.88 -5.24
C PHE A 427 -11.95 4.16 -6.53
N VAL A 428 -11.60 3.44 -7.58
CA VAL A 428 -12.23 3.55 -8.91
C VAL A 428 -13.08 2.33 -9.23
N GLU A 429 -14.25 2.53 -9.84
CA GLU A 429 -15.03 1.45 -10.43
C GLU A 429 -14.37 1.04 -11.75
N PRO A 430 -13.97 -0.24 -11.91
CA PRO A 430 -13.32 -0.70 -13.13
C PRO A 430 -14.32 -0.91 -14.27
N ASN A 431 -13.84 -0.81 -15.51
CA ASN A 431 -14.60 -1.12 -16.72
C ASN A 431 -13.82 -2.09 -17.63
N PRO A 432 -13.81 -3.40 -17.30
CA PRO A 432 -12.98 -4.40 -17.99
C PRO A 432 -13.45 -4.76 -19.40
N GLY A 433 -14.69 -4.42 -19.77
CA GLY A 433 -15.39 -4.95 -20.95
C GLY A 433 -14.98 -4.41 -22.31
N ASN A 434 -13.77 -3.85 -22.49
CA ASN A 434 -13.50 -3.05 -23.69
C ASN A 434 -12.20 -3.36 -24.44
N LYS A 435 -12.32 -4.25 -25.44
CA LYS A 435 -11.27 -4.60 -26.42
C LYS A 435 -10.74 -3.41 -27.25
N ARG A 436 -11.34 -2.21 -27.14
CA ARG A 436 -11.05 -1.03 -27.99
C ARG A 436 -10.25 0.10 -27.34
N TYR A 437 -9.85 0.02 -26.06
CA TYR A 437 -9.40 1.23 -25.36
C TYR A 437 -8.00 1.09 -24.75
N ALA A 438 -7.01 1.55 -25.51
CA ALA A 438 -5.61 1.71 -25.13
C ALA A 438 -5.35 3.01 -24.33
N LYS A 439 -6.21 3.34 -23.34
CA LYS A 439 -6.00 4.47 -22.42
C LYS A 439 -6.63 4.19 -21.05
N ALA A 440 -5.89 4.48 -19.98
CA ALA A 440 -6.33 4.28 -18.58
C ALA A 440 -7.66 4.96 -18.21
N ASN A 441 -7.97 6.14 -18.77
CA ASN A 441 -9.22 6.86 -18.47
C ASN A 441 -10.49 6.11 -18.90
N ASN A 442 -10.38 5.10 -19.77
CA ASN A 442 -11.53 4.27 -20.15
C ASN A 442 -11.77 3.09 -19.20
N TYR A 443 -10.80 2.81 -18.34
CA TYR A 443 -10.87 1.78 -17.32
C TYR A 443 -11.40 2.34 -16.00
N MET A 444 -10.89 3.48 -15.54
CA MET A 444 -11.29 4.12 -14.28
C MET A 444 -12.58 4.93 -14.40
N SER A 445 -13.48 4.80 -13.42
CA SER A 445 -14.75 5.57 -13.35
C SER A 445 -14.55 7.07 -13.41
N HIS A 446 -13.56 7.54 -12.66
CA HIS A 446 -13.21 8.92 -12.43
C HIS A 446 -11.74 8.99 -12.01
N ALA A 447 -11.15 10.17 -12.16
CA ALA A 447 -9.82 10.50 -11.65
C ALA A 447 -9.96 11.68 -10.68
N LEU A 448 -9.19 11.69 -9.59
CA LEU A 448 -9.06 12.84 -8.71
C LEU A 448 -7.63 13.40 -8.77
N ARG A 449 -7.53 14.71 -8.64
CA ARG A 449 -6.27 15.46 -8.62
C ARG A 449 -6.29 16.43 -7.44
N PHE A 450 -5.09 16.80 -6.98
CA PHE A 450 -4.93 17.86 -6.01
C PHE A 450 -4.01 18.96 -6.54
N LYS A 451 -4.33 20.19 -6.15
CA LYS A 451 -3.57 21.40 -6.40
C LYS A 451 -3.58 22.28 -5.16
N MET A 452 -2.60 23.15 -5.04
CA MET A 452 -2.46 24.09 -3.94
C MET A 452 -2.36 25.51 -4.49
N ASN A 453 -2.81 26.49 -3.71
CA ASN A 453 -2.66 27.89 -4.11
C ASN A 453 -1.18 28.27 -4.20
N ASP A 454 -0.88 29.18 -5.13
CA ASP A 454 0.46 29.77 -5.24
C ASP A 454 0.69 30.83 -4.15
N THR A 455 1.96 31.22 -3.96
CA THR A 455 2.32 32.29 -3.02
C THR A 455 1.60 33.58 -3.44
N ASN A 456 0.80 34.16 -2.54
CA ASN A 456 -0.04 35.35 -2.77
C ASN A 456 -1.18 35.20 -3.80
N GLU A 457 -1.56 33.98 -4.18
CA GLU A 457 -2.77 33.75 -4.99
C GLU A 457 -4.03 33.91 -4.11
N SER A 458 -4.99 34.74 -4.54
CA SER A 458 -6.24 34.92 -3.79
C SER A 458 -7.12 33.66 -3.88
N PRO A 459 -7.98 33.40 -2.89
CA PRO A 459 -8.89 32.25 -2.91
C PRO A 459 -9.78 32.21 -4.17
N ASP A 460 -10.29 33.35 -4.62
CA ASP A 460 -11.16 33.44 -5.81
C ASP A 460 -10.38 33.20 -7.10
N ALA A 461 -9.14 33.72 -7.19
CA ALA A 461 -8.28 33.45 -8.34
C ALA A 461 -7.93 31.96 -8.43
N PHE A 462 -7.61 31.34 -7.29
CA PHE A 462 -7.34 29.91 -7.21
C PHE A 462 -8.56 29.08 -7.60
N ALA A 463 -9.73 29.39 -7.05
CA ALA A 463 -10.99 28.73 -7.41
C ALA A 463 -11.32 28.87 -8.90
N GLY A 464 -11.08 30.05 -9.47
CA GLY A 464 -11.22 30.32 -10.90
C GLY A 464 -10.28 29.48 -11.77
N ARG A 465 -9.00 29.36 -11.36
CA ARG A 465 -7.99 28.52 -12.03
C ARG A 465 -8.40 27.05 -12.05
N ILE A 466 -8.83 26.50 -10.92
CA ILE A 466 -9.31 25.10 -10.83
C ILE A 466 -10.57 24.90 -11.67
N SER A 467 -11.50 25.86 -11.64
CA SER A 467 -12.73 25.79 -12.44
C SER A 467 -12.46 25.80 -13.95
N ALA A 468 -11.47 26.59 -14.41
CA ALA A 468 -11.03 26.62 -15.81
C ALA A 468 -10.44 25.26 -16.23
N GLU A 469 -9.54 24.71 -15.42
CA GLU A 469 -8.91 23.41 -15.66
C GLU A 469 -9.92 22.26 -15.69
N MET A 470 -10.98 22.31 -14.88
CA MET A 470 -12.05 21.31 -14.93
C MET A 470 -12.92 21.37 -16.19
N ARG A 471 -12.98 22.52 -16.88
CA ARG A 471 -13.81 22.74 -18.08
C ARG A 471 -13.08 22.32 -19.36
N GLU A 472 -11.77 22.54 -19.41
CA GLU A 472 -10.95 22.25 -20.58
C GLU A 472 -10.13 20.97 -20.36
N ASP A 473 -10.53 19.87 -21.03
CA ASP A 473 -9.80 18.59 -20.96
C ASP A 473 -8.34 18.69 -21.45
N ASP A 474 -7.98 19.76 -22.19
CA ASP A 474 -6.64 20.07 -22.73
C ASP A 474 -6.04 21.39 -22.16
N TYR A 475 -6.51 21.87 -20.99
CA TYR A 475 -5.98 23.09 -20.37
C TYR A 475 -4.45 23.00 -20.19
N GLN A 476 -3.70 23.85 -20.87
CA GLN A 476 -2.26 23.98 -20.69
C GLN A 476 -2.00 24.82 -19.43
N ASN A 477 -1.28 24.24 -18.46
CA ASN A 477 -0.94 24.91 -17.19
C ASN A 477 -0.29 26.29 -17.43
N GLU A 478 -1.05 27.36 -17.21
CA GLU A 478 -0.50 28.70 -16.95
C GLU A 478 -0.08 28.76 -15.47
N GLY A 479 1.21 28.51 -15.22
CA GLY A 479 1.78 28.46 -13.88
C GLY A 479 2.14 27.03 -13.45
N ARG A 480 3.41 26.80 -13.09
CA ARG A 480 3.85 25.54 -12.49
C ARG A 480 3.85 25.71 -10.99
N GLU A 481 3.09 24.88 -10.28
CA GLU A 481 3.28 24.71 -8.83
C GLU A 481 4.73 24.30 -8.59
N ARG A 482 5.52 25.23 -8.02
CA ARG A 482 6.96 25.02 -7.83
C ARG A 482 7.22 24.20 -6.58
N ASN A 483 8.39 23.55 -6.57
CA ASN A 483 8.97 22.86 -5.43
C ASN A 483 8.29 21.54 -4.99
N TRP A 484 7.29 21.06 -5.72
CA TRP A 484 6.89 19.66 -5.66
C TRP A 484 8.01 18.76 -6.17
N LYS A 485 8.34 17.71 -5.42
CA LYS A 485 9.49 16.84 -5.73
C LYS A 485 9.18 15.79 -6.77
N LEU A 486 7.95 15.27 -6.80
CA LEU A 486 7.53 14.30 -7.80
C LEU A 486 6.83 15.00 -8.98
N GLY A 487 5.92 15.92 -8.69
CA GLY A 487 5.16 16.67 -9.69
C GLY A 487 4.02 15.87 -10.31
N GLU A 488 3.15 16.57 -11.06
CA GLU A 488 1.89 16.04 -11.59
C GLU A 488 2.07 14.84 -12.53
N ASP A 489 3.02 14.89 -13.46
CA ASP A 489 3.27 13.80 -14.43
C ASP A 489 3.69 12.49 -13.75
N LEU A 490 4.32 12.62 -12.57
CA LEU A 490 4.77 11.48 -11.79
C LEU A 490 3.69 11.01 -10.80
N ARG A 491 3.08 11.92 -10.03
CA ARG A 491 2.13 11.56 -8.97
C ARG A 491 0.76 11.14 -9.49
N ASN A 492 0.29 11.68 -10.63
CA ASN A 492 -1.09 11.51 -11.08
C ASN A 492 -1.34 10.22 -11.89
N LYS A 493 -0.82 9.08 -11.40
CA LYS A 493 -1.00 7.76 -12.03
C LYS A 493 -1.70 6.81 -11.06
N GLY A 494 -2.78 6.18 -11.52
CA GLY A 494 -3.60 5.30 -10.67
C GLY A 494 -4.58 6.06 -9.77
N SER A 495 -4.83 5.50 -8.59
CA SER A 495 -5.87 5.96 -7.65
C SER A 495 -5.33 6.41 -6.28
N ILE A 496 -4.01 6.44 -6.12
CA ILE A 496 -3.31 6.95 -4.95
C ILE A 496 -2.17 7.86 -5.39
N HIS A 497 -2.15 9.07 -4.86
CA HIS A 497 -1.21 10.11 -5.25
C HIS A 497 -0.54 10.65 -4.00
N LYS A 498 0.78 10.54 -3.93
CA LYS A 498 1.59 11.22 -2.92
C LYS A 498 2.59 12.15 -3.58
N ASP A 499 2.80 13.32 -2.97
CA ASP A 499 3.87 14.23 -3.34
C ASP A 499 4.36 15.00 -2.13
N ILE A 500 5.57 15.53 -2.27
CA ILE A 500 6.30 16.25 -1.24
C ILE A 500 6.62 17.63 -1.81
N TRP A 501 6.17 18.66 -1.12
CA TRP A 501 6.59 20.03 -1.36
C TRP A 501 7.65 20.40 -0.31
N GLU A 502 8.72 21.05 -0.76
CA GLU A 502 9.74 21.60 0.13
C GLU A 502 9.92 23.09 -0.15
N GLY A 503 10.01 23.89 0.90
CA GLY A 503 10.25 25.32 0.79
C GLY A 503 10.45 25.94 2.16
N ASN A 504 10.45 27.26 2.23
CA ASN A 504 10.60 27.97 3.49
C ASN A 504 9.27 28.02 4.25
N ALA A 505 9.33 28.04 5.58
CA ALA A 505 8.15 28.13 6.43
C ALA A 505 7.26 29.35 6.12
N ALA A 506 7.87 30.50 5.81
CA ALA A 506 7.14 31.69 5.38
C ALA A 506 6.33 31.49 4.08
N ASP A 507 6.87 30.74 3.11
CA ASP A 507 6.13 30.43 1.88
C ASP A 507 4.95 29.52 2.17
N LEU A 508 5.16 28.49 3.00
CA LEU A 508 4.11 27.55 3.40
C LEU A 508 2.97 28.24 4.16
N ALA A 509 3.27 29.24 4.98
CA ALA A 509 2.27 30.01 5.72
C ALA A 509 1.23 30.69 4.81
N THR A 510 1.63 31.08 3.59
CA THR A 510 0.73 31.69 2.59
C THR A 510 0.06 30.68 1.66
N ARG A 511 0.54 29.43 1.66
CA ARG A 511 -0.02 28.32 0.88
C ARG A 511 -0.96 27.52 1.77
N ASN A 512 -2.17 28.00 2.00
CA ASN A 512 -3.11 27.40 2.92
C ASN A 512 -4.39 26.85 2.26
N ILE A 513 -4.51 26.88 0.93
CA ILE A 513 -5.69 26.38 0.23
C ILE A 513 -5.30 25.22 -0.67
N LEU A 514 -5.92 24.07 -0.45
CA LEU A 514 -5.76 22.88 -1.27
C LEU A 514 -7.08 22.52 -1.96
N ALA A 515 -7.03 22.32 -3.26
CA ALA A 515 -8.16 21.88 -4.07
C ALA A 515 -8.10 20.37 -4.34
N ILE A 516 -9.25 19.69 -4.24
CA ILE A 516 -9.45 18.33 -4.77
C ILE A 516 -10.51 18.41 -5.86
N TYR A 517 -10.17 17.98 -7.08
CA TYR A 517 -11.05 18.10 -8.23
C TYR A 517 -11.05 16.85 -9.12
N PRO A 518 -12.18 16.54 -9.78
CA PRO A 518 -12.30 15.40 -10.66
C PRO A 518 -11.81 15.72 -12.07
N THR A 519 -11.21 14.73 -12.73
CA THR A 519 -10.90 14.75 -14.16
C THR A 519 -11.58 13.57 -14.88
N THR A 520 -11.41 13.44 -16.20
CA THR A 520 -12.17 12.52 -17.04
C THR A 520 -11.98 11.03 -16.70
N GLY A 521 -13.10 10.29 -16.68
CA GLY A 521 -13.17 8.83 -16.56
C GLY A 521 -14.38 8.26 -17.30
N TRP A 522 -14.60 6.94 -17.27
CA TRP A 522 -15.64 6.31 -18.08
C TRP A 522 -17.08 6.69 -17.66
N TRP A 523 -17.30 7.13 -16.41
CA TRP A 523 -18.60 7.68 -15.99
C TRP A 523 -18.98 8.95 -16.77
N LYS A 524 -17.99 9.77 -17.16
CA LYS A 524 -18.19 10.96 -18.02
C LYS A 524 -18.45 10.56 -19.47
N THR A 525 -17.73 9.57 -19.99
CA THR A 525 -17.81 9.21 -21.43
C THR A 525 -18.98 8.28 -21.77
N ARG A 526 -19.45 7.44 -20.83
CA ARG A 526 -20.53 6.46 -21.05
C ARG A 526 -21.87 6.92 -20.47
N ARG A 527 -22.42 8.01 -21.02
CA ARG A 527 -23.72 8.60 -20.62
C ARG A 527 -24.85 7.58 -20.42
N LYS A 528 -24.95 6.55 -21.26
CA LYS A 528 -26.05 5.56 -21.23
C LYS A 528 -26.12 4.73 -19.93
N VAL A 529 -25.05 4.68 -19.13
CA VAL A 529 -25.00 3.93 -17.86
C VAL A 529 -25.44 4.82 -16.68
N GLU A 530 -25.62 6.12 -16.89
CA GLU A 530 -26.15 7.08 -15.89
C GLU A 530 -25.38 7.14 -14.56
N ARG A 531 -24.13 6.66 -14.55
CA ARG A 531 -23.21 6.73 -13.41
C ARG A 531 -22.80 8.15 -13.04
N TYR A 532 -23.03 9.14 -13.89
CA TYR A 532 -22.79 10.56 -13.61
C TYR A 532 -23.60 11.12 -12.43
N ASN A 533 -24.61 10.39 -11.93
CA ASN A 533 -25.37 10.78 -10.74
C ASN A 533 -24.76 10.28 -9.41
N LYS A 534 -23.72 9.44 -9.46
CA LYS A 534 -23.12 8.83 -8.27
C LYS A 534 -22.12 9.76 -7.59
N THR A 535 -22.01 9.64 -6.27
CA THR A 535 -20.95 10.23 -5.46
C THR A 535 -19.77 9.27 -5.34
N ILE A 536 -18.59 9.82 -5.03
CA ILE A 536 -17.35 9.07 -4.81
C ILE A 536 -16.78 9.46 -3.46
N ARG A 537 -16.00 8.57 -2.85
CA ARG A 537 -15.28 8.84 -1.60
C ARG A 537 -13.80 9.04 -1.88
N TYR A 538 -13.16 9.85 -1.05
CA TYR A 538 -11.71 9.92 -1.01
C TYR A 538 -11.21 10.22 0.40
N SER A 539 -9.93 9.92 0.61
CA SER A 539 -9.15 10.30 1.78
C SER A 539 -8.04 11.25 1.37
N LEU A 540 -7.85 12.30 2.16
CA LEU A 540 -6.79 13.28 2.03
C LEU A 540 -6.00 13.30 3.34
N ILE A 541 -4.68 13.07 3.24
CA ILE A 541 -3.75 13.16 4.36
C ILE A 541 -2.70 14.21 4.03
N ILE A 542 -2.51 15.14 4.95
CA ILE A 542 -1.54 16.22 4.79
C ILE A 542 -0.68 16.28 6.04
N SER A 543 0.65 16.31 5.87
CA SER A 543 1.56 16.51 6.99
C SER A 543 2.53 17.64 6.75
N ILE A 544 2.84 18.38 7.79
CA ILE A 544 3.99 19.31 7.83
C ILE A 544 5.04 18.71 8.74
N SER A 545 6.31 18.79 8.33
CA SER A 545 7.44 18.45 9.18
C SER A 545 8.59 19.45 9.00
N SER A 546 9.26 19.78 10.09
CA SER A 546 10.52 20.51 10.09
C SER A 546 11.67 19.56 10.50
N PRO A 547 12.86 19.66 9.88
CA PRO A 547 14.04 18.94 10.33
C PRO A 547 14.52 19.39 11.72
N ASN A 548 14.09 20.57 12.20
CA ASN A 548 14.49 21.08 13.51
C ASN A 548 13.48 20.66 14.58
N SER A 549 13.92 19.89 15.59
CA SER A 549 13.07 19.29 16.63
C SER A 549 12.56 20.26 17.68
N ASP A 550 13.17 21.44 17.78
CA ASP A 550 12.88 22.43 18.83
C ASP A 550 11.62 23.27 18.56
N ILE A 551 10.95 23.01 17.44
CA ILE A 551 9.80 23.77 16.97
C ILE A 551 8.53 22.96 17.17
N ASP A 552 7.59 23.49 17.95
CA ASP A 552 6.25 22.92 18.11
C ASP A 552 5.30 23.47 17.04
N ILE A 553 5.04 22.66 16.01
CA ILE A 553 4.06 22.96 14.95
C ILE A 553 2.68 22.40 15.32
N TYR A 554 2.65 21.36 16.16
CA TYR A 554 1.44 20.61 16.46
C TYR A 554 0.47 21.36 17.38
N THR A 555 0.95 21.88 18.52
CA THR A 555 0.09 22.49 19.55
C THR A 555 -0.70 23.69 19.03
N PRO A 556 -0.11 24.64 18.27
CA PRO A 556 -0.86 25.77 17.74
C PRO A 556 -2.02 25.35 16.84
N VAL A 557 -1.82 24.33 15.99
CA VAL A 557 -2.87 23.86 15.08
C VAL A 557 -3.94 23.05 15.78
N LYS A 558 -3.56 22.22 16.76
CA LYS A 558 -4.52 21.51 17.60
C LYS A 558 -5.50 22.48 18.25
N ASN A 559 -5.00 23.57 18.83
CA ASN A 559 -5.84 24.61 19.44
C ASN A 559 -6.76 25.30 18.40
N LEU A 560 -6.27 25.54 17.18
CA LEU A 560 -7.08 26.11 16.09
C LEU A 560 -8.21 25.17 15.64
N ILE A 561 -7.96 23.87 15.59
CA ILE A 561 -8.97 22.87 15.19
C ILE A 561 -9.99 22.64 16.31
N GLU A 562 -9.56 22.58 17.57
CA GLU A 562 -10.49 22.45 18.70
C GLU A 562 -11.42 23.67 18.83
N THR A 563 -10.98 24.84 18.36
CA THR A 563 -11.78 26.08 18.35
C THR A 563 -12.56 26.30 17.05
N LYS A 564 -12.23 25.61 15.96
CA LYS A 564 -12.91 25.72 14.65
C LYS A 564 -13.17 24.35 14.05
N VAL A 565 -14.43 24.02 13.79
CA VAL A 565 -14.76 22.88 12.91
C VAL A 565 -14.23 23.21 11.52
N ALA A 566 -13.17 22.53 11.08
CA ALA A 566 -12.65 22.66 9.73
C ALA A 566 -13.63 21.97 8.76
N ILE A 567 -14.51 22.74 8.13
CA ILE A 567 -15.48 22.25 7.15
C ILE A 567 -14.95 22.59 5.75
N PRO A 568 -14.78 21.60 4.85
CA PRO A 568 -14.42 21.89 3.46
C PRO A 568 -15.53 22.71 2.79
N VAL A 569 -15.15 23.63 1.90
CA VAL A 569 -16.11 24.39 1.11
C VAL A 569 -16.30 23.69 -0.22
N GLU A 570 -17.52 23.18 -0.46
CA GLU A 570 -17.93 22.64 -1.76
C GLU A 570 -18.17 23.78 -2.76
N ILE A 571 -17.55 23.69 -3.93
CA ILE A 571 -17.79 24.62 -5.04
C ILE A 571 -18.33 23.85 -6.25
N ARG A 572 -19.43 24.35 -6.83
CA ARG A 572 -20.03 23.82 -8.06
C ARG A 572 -19.55 24.63 -9.27
N VAL A 573 -19.11 23.92 -10.32
CA VAL A 573 -18.51 24.49 -11.54
C VAL A 573 -19.52 24.80 -12.64
#